data_AF-A0A3N1HRB8-F1
#
_entry.id   AF-A0A3N1HRB8-F1
#
_cell.length_a   1.000
_cell.length_b   1.000
_cell.length_c   1.000
_cell.angle_alpha   90.00
_cell.angle_beta   90.00
_cell.angle_gamma   90.00
#
_symmetry.space_group_name_H-M   'P 1'
#
loop_
_entity.id
_entity.type
_entity.pdbx_description
1 polymer ?
#
loop_
_entity_poly.entity_id
_entity_poly.type
_entity_poly.pdbx_seq_one_letter_code
_entity_poly.pdbx_strand_id
1 'polypeptide(L)'
;MNPIRFVRALPQPTRTVYALFLGTVVVAFAVMFAVGATGGDAFVAIAVPGALMVLVGVLQLLDVRGTASAMARHIAESRPMGVDYSRSFMSTPRYVRLLGLGLVVIGLFWCALGLGLVG
;
A
#
# COMPACT_ATOMS: atom_id res chain seq x y z
N MET A 1 -9.73 -2.17 13.97
CA MET A 1 -8.27 -2.39 13.89
C MET A 1 -7.57 -1.04 14.01
N ASN A 2 -6.56 -0.89 14.88
CA ASN A 2 -5.81 0.37 14.99
C ASN A 2 -4.72 0.42 13.90
N PRO A 3 -4.75 1.39 12.97
CA PRO A 3 -3.83 1.44 11.83
C PRO A 3 -2.36 1.60 12.26
N ILE A 4 -2.09 2.30 13.37
CA ILE A 4 -0.74 2.49 13.89
C ILE A 4 -0.16 1.15 14.38
N ARG A 5 -0.99 0.34 15.05
CA ARG A 5 -0.57 -1.01 15.50
C ARG A 5 -0.30 -1.93 14.31
N PHE A 6 -1.13 -1.85 13.26
CA PHE A 6 -0.94 -2.62 12.04
C PHE A 6 0.40 -2.31 11.36
N VAL A 7 0.72 -1.03 11.14
CA VAL A 7 1.98 -0.63 10.50
C VAL A 7 3.19 -1.08 11.33
N ARG A 8 3.12 -0.95 12.65
CA ARG A 8 4.20 -1.40 13.56
C ARG A 8 4.40 -2.91 13.57
N ALA A 9 3.41 -3.70 13.17
CA ALA A 9 3.53 -5.16 13.07
C ALA A 9 4.26 -5.61 11.80
N LEU A 10 4.38 -4.76 10.77
CA LEU A 10 5.06 -5.11 9.51
C LEU A 10 6.58 -5.23 9.70
N PRO A 11 7.25 -6.19 9.04
CA PRO A 11 8.71 -6.28 9.05
C PRO A 11 9.35 -5.18 8.21
N GLN A 12 10.62 -4.86 8.47
CA GLN A 12 11.43 -3.99 7.61
C GLN A 12 11.91 -4.77 6.38
N PRO A 13 11.92 -4.20 5.17
CA PRO A 13 11.74 -2.78 4.83
C PRO A 13 10.27 -2.35 4.61
N THR A 14 9.34 -3.30 4.54
CA THR A 14 7.93 -3.05 4.17
C THR A 14 7.26 -2.01 5.05
N ARG A 15 7.52 -2.03 6.36
CA ARG A 15 7.01 -1.01 7.29
C ARG A 15 7.33 0.41 6.82
N THR A 16 8.57 0.66 6.43
CA THR A 16 9.03 1.99 6.01
C THR A 16 8.37 2.40 4.70
N VAL A 17 8.37 1.51 3.70
CA VAL A 17 7.73 1.80 2.40
C VAL A 17 6.23 2.03 2.54
N TYR A 18 5.56 1.24 3.38
CA TYR A 18 4.13 1.41 3.66
C TYR A 18 3.82 2.71 4.40
N ALA A 19 4.66 3.12 5.36
CA ALA A 19 4.52 4.39 6.04
C ALA A 19 4.74 5.59 5.10
N LEU A 20 5.75 5.50 4.22
CA LEU A 20 5.98 6.51 3.17
C LEU A 20 4.78 6.58 2.22
N PHE A 21 4.25 5.45 1.77
CA PHE A 21 3.06 5.41 0.92
C PHE A 21 1.89 6.16 1.58
N LEU A 22 1.53 5.82 2.81
CA LEU A 22 0.46 6.51 3.54
C LEU A 22 0.72 8.02 3.69
N GLY A 23 1.97 8.40 4.03
CA GLY A 23 2.36 9.81 4.12
C GLY A 23 2.19 10.54 2.80
N THR A 24 2.66 9.96 1.69
CA THR A 24 2.53 10.57 0.36
C THR A 24 1.09 10.69 -0.10
N VAL A 25 0.22 9.73 0.21
CA VAL A 25 -1.22 9.83 -0.09
C VAL A 25 -1.84 11.01 0.65
N VAL A 26 -1.56 11.17 1.94
CA VAL A 26 -2.09 12.29 2.73
C VAL A 26 -1.61 13.63 2.17
N VAL A 27 -0.32 13.74 1.85
CA VAL A 27 0.26 14.96 1.26
C VAL A 27 -0.34 15.23 -0.12
N ALA A 28 -0.48 14.22 -0.98
CA ALA A 28 -1.07 14.35 -2.31
C ALA A 28 -2.52 14.86 -2.25
N PHE A 29 -3.34 14.29 -1.35
CA PHE A 29 -4.71 14.76 -1.13
C PHE A 29 -4.73 16.21 -0.63
N ALA A 30 -3.85 16.56 0.33
CA ALA A 30 -3.76 17.92 0.84
C ALA A 30 -3.39 18.93 -0.26
N VAL A 31 -2.40 18.60 -1.10
CA VAL A 31 -1.96 19.45 -2.22
C VAL A 31 -3.07 19.62 -3.25
N MET A 32 -3.72 18.53 -3.66
CA MET A 32 -4.83 18.59 -4.62
C MET A 32 -5.99 19.46 -4.12
N PHE A 33 -6.33 19.34 -2.83
CA PHE A 33 -7.47 20.06 -2.25
C PHE A 33 -7.15 21.52 -1.90
N ALA A 34 -5.93 21.80 -1.41
CA ALA A 34 -5.57 23.13 -0.93
C ALA A 34 -5.18 24.10 -2.05
N VAL A 35 -4.54 23.61 -3.11
CA VAL A 35 -3.90 24.47 -4.13
C VAL A 35 -4.51 24.26 -5.52
N GLY A 36 -5.22 23.15 -5.75
CA GLY A 36 -5.64 22.75 -7.09
C GLY A 36 -4.42 22.38 -7.92
N ALA A 37 -3.95 21.13 -7.80
CA ALA A 37 -2.72 20.70 -8.43
C ALA A 37 -2.81 20.77 -9.97
N THR A 38 -1.91 21.53 -10.60
CA THR A 38 -1.80 21.63 -12.06
C THR A 38 -0.38 21.31 -12.53
N GLY A 39 -0.24 20.63 -13.67
CA GLY A 39 1.06 20.31 -14.26
C GLY A 39 1.96 19.44 -13.37
N GLY A 40 3.17 19.89 -13.08
CA GLY A 40 4.19 19.13 -12.36
C GLY A 40 3.79 18.71 -10.93
N ASP A 41 2.96 19.50 -10.26
CA ASP A 41 2.46 19.18 -8.91
C ASP A 41 1.49 18.00 -8.95
N ALA A 42 0.69 17.90 -10.02
CA ALA A 42 -0.20 16.76 -10.25
C ALA A 42 0.59 15.49 -10.58
N PHE A 43 1.70 15.59 -11.33
CA PHE A 43 2.61 14.47 -11.56
C PHE A 43 3.14 13.91 -10.24
N VAL A 44 3.72 14.74 -9.37
CA VAL A 44 4.28 14.28 -8.09
C VAL A 44 3.20 13.68 -7.20
N ALA A 45 2.02 14.32 -7.13
CA ALA A 45 0.89 13.86 -6.33
C ALA A 45 0.30 12.52 -6.81
N ILE A 46 0.53 12.12 -8.06
CA ILE A 46 -0.04 10.89 -8.66
C ILE A 46 1.03 9.80 -8.81
N ALA A 47 2.17 10.11 -9.42
CA ALA A 47 3.22 9.15 -9.75
C ALA A 47 3.98 8.65 -8.51
N VAL A 48 4.25 9.52 -7.52
CA VAL A 48 5.04 9.13 -6.34
C VAL A 48 4.28 8.14 -5.45
N PRO A 49 2.98 8.36 -5.11
CA PRO A 49 2.19 7.33 -4.44
C PRO A 49 2.09 6.04 -5.26
N GLY A 50 1.94 6.15 -6.59
CA GLY A 50 1.92 5.00 -7.51
C GLY A 50 3.18 4.15 -7.40
N ALA A 51 4.37 4.77 -7.44
CA ALA A 51 5.64 4.07 -7.31
C ALA A 51 5.80 3.38 -5.95
N LEU A 52 5.36 4.03 -4.87
CA LEU A 52 5.36 3.43 -3.53
C LEU A 52 4.37 2.26 -3.42
N MET A 53 3.20 2.32 -4.07
CA MET A 53 2.28 1.18 -4.17
C MET A 53 2.94 -0.01 -4.87
N VAL A 54 3.67 0.23 -5.96
CA VAL A 54 4.42 -0.82 -6.65
C VAL A 54 5.44 -1.45 -5.70
N LEU A 55 6.22 -0.64 -4.98
CA LEU A 55 7.22 -1.14 -4.05
C LEU A 55 6.59 -1.96 -2.92
N VAL A 56 5.52 -1.48 -2.29
CA VAL A 56 4.77 -2.26 -1.28
C VAL A 56 4.25 -3.56 -1.88
N GLY A 57 3.65 -3.50 -3.07
CA GLY A 57 3.09 -4.65 -3.76
C GLY A 57 4.15 -5.71 -4.08
N VAL A 58 5.33 -5.30 -4.57
CA VAL A 58 6.46 -6.20 -4.83
C VAL A 58 6.97 -6.84 -3.54
N LEU A 59 7.13 -6.05 -2.46
CA LEU A 59 7.57 -6.57 -1.17
C LEU A 59 6.60 -7.62 -0.61
N GLN A 60 5.30 -7.41 -0.78
CA GLN A 60 4.27 -8.38 -0.41
C GLN A 60 4.29 -9.61 -1.33
N LEU A 61 4.37 -9.41 -2.64
CA LEU A 61 4.34 -10.47 -3.65
C LEU A 61 5.53 -11.43 -3.53
N LEU A 62 6.71 -10.89 -3.22
CA LEU A 62 7.94 -11.65 -3.00
C LEU A 62 8.09 -12.15 -1.55
N ASP A 63 7.13 -11.84 -0.68
CA ASP A 63 7.16 -12.16 0.75
C ASP A 63 8.49 -11.75 1.43
N VAL A 64 8.98 -10.55 1.10
CA VAL A 64 10.29 -10.07 1.59
C VAL A 64 10.26 -10.01 3.11
N ARG A 65 11.21 -10.72 3.74
CA ARG A 65 11.28 -10.89 5.20
C ARG A 65 9.98 -11.40 5.85
N GLY A 66 9.21 -12.22 5.14
CA GLY A 66 7.96 -12.79 5.66
C GLY A 66 6.83 -11.77 5.79
N THR A 67 6.86 -10.68 5.00
CA THR A 67 5.84 -9.63 5.03
C THR A 67 4.43 -10.17 4.83
N ALA A 68 4.21 -11.00 3.81
CA ALA A 68 2.90 -11.56 3.52
C ALA A 68 2.45 -12.50 4.66
N SER A 69 3.39 -13.25 5.20
CA SER A 69 3.17 -14.13 6.35
C SER A 69 2.81 -13.37 7.64
N ALA A 70 3.50 -12.27 7.92
CA ALA A 70 3.24 -11.39 9.07
C ALA A 70 1.88 -10.70 8.94
N MET A 71 1.55 -10.21 7.75
CA MET A 71 0.28 -9.53 7.49
C MET A 71 -0.91 -10.49 7.58
N ALA A 72 -0.77 -11.69 7.02
CA ALA A 72 -1.74 -12.77 7.10
C ALA A 72 -2.04 -13.16 8.56
N ARG A 73 -0.99 -13.34 9.37
CA ARG A 73 -1.11 -13.61 10.82
C ARG A 73 -1.84 -12.47 11.54
N HIS A 74 -1.49 -11.23 11.24
CA HIS A 74 -2.12 -10.09 11.88
C HIS A 74 -3.60 -9.93 11.50
N ILE A 75 -3.98 -10.27 10.26
CA ILE A 75 -5.39 -10.31 9.81
C ILE A 75 -6.16 -11.40 10.58
N ALA A 76 -5.56 -12.58 10.78
CA ALA A 76 -6.17 -13.64 11.57
C ALA A 76 -6.42 -13.23 13.04
N GLU A 77 -5.44 -12.58 13.66
CA GLU A 77 -5.47 -12.23 15.08
C GLU A 77 -6.32 -11.00 15.39
N SER A 78 -6.38 -10.03 14.47
CA SER A 78 -7.03 -8.72 14.72
C SER A 78 -8.55 -8.73 14.61
N ARG A 79 -9.16 -9.85 14.18
CA ARG A 79 -10.62 -10.03 13.99
C ARG A 79 -11.30 -8.77 13.47
N PRO A 80 -10.95 -8.28 12.27
CA PRO A 80 -11.56 -7.08 11.73
C PRO A 80 -13.09 -7.23 11.73
N MET A 81 -13.80 -6.28 12.35
CA MET A 81 -15.27 -6.30 12.52
C MET A 81 -15.84 -7.43 13.40
N GLY A 82 -15.02 -8.02 14.28
CA GLY A 82 -15.45 -9.09 15.18
C GLY A 82 -15.60 -10.45 14.52
N VAL A 83 -15.29 -10.55 13.22
CA VAL A 83 -15.34 -11.79 12.45
C VAL A 83 -14.03 -12.56 12.59
N ASP A 84 -14.12 -13.86 12.87
CA ASP A 84 -12.95 -14.73 12.97
C ASP A 84 -12.48 -15.18 11.58
N TYR A 85 -11.37 -14.59 11.12
CA TYR A 85 -10.75 -14.93 9.84
C TYR A 85 -9.68 -16.02 9.95
N SER A 86 -9.48 -16.64 11.12
CA SER A 86 -8.40 -17.63 11.34
C SER A 86 -8.45 -18.83 10.40
N ARG A 87 -9.64 -19.18 9.88
CA ARG A 87 -9.85 -20.25 8.89
C ARG A 87 -10.18 -19.73 7.48
N SER A 88 -10.23 -18.42 7.28
CA SER A 88 -10.59 -17.80 6.00
C SER A 88 -9.40 -17.78 5.05
N PHE A 89 -9.67 -17.89 3.74
CA PHE A 89 -8.67 -17.64 2.70
C PHE A 89 -7.96 -16.28 2.87
N MET A 90 -8.66 -15.29 3.42
CA MET A 90 -8.14 -13.93 3.63
C MET A 90 -6.99 -13.85 4.66
N SER A 91 -6.83 -14.85 5.53
CA SER A 91 -5.73 -14.93 6.49
C SER A 91 -4.56 -15.78 5.99
N THR A 92 -4.54 -16.12 4.69
CA THR A 92 -3.43 -16.86 4.09
C THR A 92 -2.39 -15.92 3.48
N PRO A 93 -1.09 -16.28 3.51
CA PRO A 93 -0.06 -15.50 2.81
C PRO A 93 -0.32 -15.38 1.30
N ARG A 94 -0.97 -16.39 0.69
CA ARG A 94 -1.34 -16.37 -0.73
C ARG A 94 -2.29 -15.23 -1.06
N TYR A 95 -3.30 -15.00 -0.22
CA TYR A 95 -4.21 -13.87 -0.41
C TYR A 95 -3.48 -12.53 -0.28
N VAL A 96 -2.59 -12.39 0.70
CA VAL A 96 -1.79 -11.17 0.85
C VAL A 96 -0.90 -10.92 -0.37
N ARG A 97 -0.29 -11.97 -0.94
CA ARG A 97 0.50 -11.86 -2.18
C ARG A 97 -0.36 -11.43 -3.37
N LEU A 98 -1.60 -11.92 -3.45
CA LEU A 98 -2.57 -11.51 -4.48
C LEU A 98 -2.97 -10.04 -4.32
N LEU A 99 -3.16 -9.55 -3.09
CA LEU A 99 -3.33 -8.13 -2.83
C LEU A 99 -2.09 -7.32 -3.24
N GLY A 100 -0.89 -7.85 -2.96
CA GLY A 100 0.37 -7.27 -3.41
C GLY A 100 0.44 -7.13 -4.94
N LEU A 101 -0.01 -8.15 -5.69
CA LEU A 101 -0.13 -8.06 -7.15
C LEU A 101 -1.09 -6.95 -7.58
N GLY A 102 -2.25 -6.84 -6.93
CA GLY A 102 -3.20 -5.75 -7.17
C GLY A 102 -2.58 -4.37 -6.94
N LEU A 103 -1.79 -4.21 -5.87
CA LEU A 103 -1.06 -2.97 -5.58
C LEU A 103 -0.02 -2.65 -6.67
N VAL A 104 0.68 -3.65 -7.22
CA VAL A 104 1.60 -3.45 -8.35
C VAL A 104 0.84 -2.96 -9.58
N VAL A 105 -0.26 -3.63 -9.96
CA VAL A 105 -1.05 -3.26 -11.14
C VAL A 105 -1.60 -1.85 -11.01
N ILE A 106 -2.22 -1.52 -9.89
CA ILE A 106 -2.77 -0.19 -9.64
C ILE A 106 -1.64 0.84 -9.58
N GLY A 107 -0.55 0.56 -8.86
CA GLY A 107 0.58 1.47 -8.76
C GLY A 107 1.20 1.81 -10.12
N LEU A 108 1.37 0.81 -10.99
CA LEU A 108 1.85 1.01 -12.36
C LEU A 108 0.88 1.86 -13.20
N PHE A 109 -0.44 1.65 -13.06
CA PHE A 109 -1.43 2.50 -13.70
C PHE A 109 -1.33 3.96 -13.25
N TRP A 110 -1.14 4.20 -11.95
CA TRP A 110 -0.95 5.56 -11.42
C TRP A 110 0.37 6.19 -11.88
N CYS A 111 1.45 5.41 -11.96
CA CYS A 111 2.71 5.90 -12.56
C CYS A 111 2.51 6.30 -14.03
N ALA A 112 1.84 5.46 -14.82
CA ALA A 112 1.56 5.75 -16.22
C ALA A 112 0.67 6.99 -16.38
N LEU A 113 -0.37 7.12 -15.55
CA LEU A 113 -1.24 8.29 -15.50
C LEU A 113 -0.45 9.56 -15.18
N GLY A 114 0.39 9.51 -14.14
CA GLY A 114 1.25 10.64 -13.77
C GLY A 114 2.18 11.04 -14.92
N LEU A 115 2.86 10.09 -15.54
CA LEU A 115 3.75 10.35 -16.69
C LEU A 115 2.99 10.99 -17.86
N GLY A 116 1.76 10.56 -18.12
CA GLY A 116 0.90 11.15 -19.15
C GLY A 116 0.43 12.58 -18.86
N LEU A 117 0.60 13.09 -17.64
CA LEU A 117 0.30 14.48 -17.27
C LEU A 117 1.50 15.43 -17.49
N VAL A 118 2.67 14.89 -17.81
CA VAL A 118 3.92 15.65 -18.05
C VAL A 118 4.22 15.79 -19.55
N GLY A 119 3.66 14.91 -20.40
CA GLY A 119 3.78 14.95 -21.86
C GLY A 119 2.66 15.73 -22.52
#